data_AF-A0A7T0HHY9-F1
#
_entry.id   AF-A0A7T0HHY9-F1
#
_cell.length_a   1.000
_cell.length_b   1.000
_cell.length_c   1.000
_cell.angle_alpha   90.00
_cell.angle_beta   90.00
_cell.angle_gamma   90.00
#
_symmetry.space_group_name_H-M   'P 1'
#
loop_
_entity.id
_entity.type
_entity.pdbx_description
1 polymer ?
#
loop_
_entity_poly.entity_id
_entity_poly.type
_entity_poly.pdbx_seq_one_letter_code
_entity_poly.pdbx_strand_id
1 'polypeptide(L)' 'MLFGYVRESTTDQNTELQKRALIRAECELIFEDTASGKNAQQAGLKE' A
#
# COMPACT_ATOMS: atom_id res chain seq x y z
N MET A 1 17.47 -0.29 2.49
CA MET A 1 16.42 0.63 2.05
C MET A 1 15.08 -0.04 2.34
N LEU A 2 14.25 0.53 3.21
CA LEU A 2 12.98 -0.08 3.63
C LEU A 2 11.83 0.46 2.78
N PHE A 3 11.09 -0.45 2.14
CA PHE A 3 9.94 -0.11 1.31
C PHE A 3 8.66 -0.57 1.99
N GLY A 4 7.70 0.33 2.08
CA GLY A 4 6.35 0.08 2.56
C GLY A 4 5.40 -0.10 1.39
N TYR A 5 4.39 -0.95 1.56
CA TYR A 5 3.35 -1.16 0.56
C TYR A 5 1.98 -1.11 1.22
N VAL A 6 1.10 -0.30 0.66
CA VAL A 6 -0.27 -0.09 1.11
C VAL A 6 -1.20 -0.50 -0.02
N ARG A 7 -2.18 -1.36 0.30
CA ARG A 7 -3.17 -1.81 -0.70
C ARG A 7 -4.58 -1.57 -0.22
N GLU A 8 -5.40 -1.00 -1.11
CA GLU A 8 -6.83 -0.78 -0.89
C GLU A 8 -7.67 -1.49 -1.94
N SER A 9 -8.75 -2.14 -1.50
CA SER A 9 -9.69 -2.78 -2.43
C SER A 9 -10.76 -1.81 -2.95
N THR A 10 -11.01 -0.71 -2.24
CA THR A 10 -11.95 0.36 -2.58
C THR A 10 -11.43 1.69 -2.04
N THR A 11 -11.79 2.82 -2.66
CA THR A 11 -11.36 4.18 -2.27
C THR A 11 -11.86 4.65 -0.90
N ASP A 12 -12.71 3.85 -0.26
CA ASP A 12 -13.35 4.14 1.04
C ASP A 12 -12.73 3.30 2.18
N GLN A 13 -11.70 2.50 1.90
CA GLN A 13 -10.96 1.84 2.98
C GLN A 13 -10.10 2.88 3.70
N ASN A 14 -9.91 2.69 5.01
CA ASN A 14 -9.11 3.60 5.83
C ASN A 14 -7.68 3.09 5.92
N THR A 15 -6.80 3.58 5.04
CA THR A 15 -5.37 3.21 5.01
C THR A 15 -4.48 3.89 6.04
N GLU A 16 -5.02 4.80 6.84
CA GLU A 16 -4.25 5.53 7.84
C GLU A 16 -3.54 4.59 8.83
N LEU A 17 -4.15 3.45 9.16
CA LEU A 17 -3.52 2.47 10.05
C LEU A 17 -2.32 1.79 9.39
N GLN A 18 -2.43 1.41 8.11
CA GLN A 18 -1.35 0.78 7.36
C GLN A 18 -0.18 1.77 7.18
N LYS A 19 -0.48 3.01 6.78
CA LYS A 19 0.52 4.08 6.62
C LYS A 19 1.26 4.36 7.93
N ARG A 20 0.53 4.47 9.05
CA ARG A 20 1.14 4.69 10.38
C ARG A 20 2.06 3.54 10.80
N ALA A 21 1.71 2.30 10.46
CA ALA A 21 2.56 1.15 10.73
C ALA A 21 3.87 1.21 9.92
N LEU A 22 3.79 1.58 8.64
CA LEU A 22 4.96 1.74 7.76
C LEU A 22 5.87 2.91 8.18
N ILE A 23 5.27 4.03 8.58
CA ILE A 23 6.02 5.18 9.13
C ILE A 23 6.73 4.79 10.44
N ARG A 24 6.07 4.03 11.32
CA ARG A 24 6.69 3.50 12.55
C ARG A 24 7.79 2.47 12.28
N ALA A 25 7.70 1.77 11.15
CA ALA A 25 8.71 0.84 10.69
C ALA A 25 9.88 1.54 9.96
N GLU A 26 9.88 2.88 9.89
CA GLU A 26 10.92 3.69 9.25
C GLU A 26 11.11 3.32 7.76
N CYS A 27 10.01 3.03 7.05
CA CYS A 27 10.04 2.85 5.60
C CYS A 27 10.39 4.17 4.90
N GLU A 28 11.39 4.13 4.01
CA GLU A 28 11.91 5.27 3.26
C GLU A 28 11.04 5.61 2.04
N LEU A 29 10.39 4.61 1.46
CA LEU A 29 9.47 4.77 0.33
C LEU A 29 8.22 3.94 0.56
N ILE A 30 7.05 4.55 0.37
CA ILE A 30 5.76 3.89 0.55
C ILE A 30 5.03 3.91 -0.80
N PHE A 31 4.65 2.73 -1.27
CA PHE A 31 3.87 2.54 -2.48
C PHE A 31 2.41 2.28 -2.13
N GLU A 32 1.50 2.86 -2.90
CA GLU A 32 0.06 2.73 -2.71
C GLU A 32 -0.57 2.12 -3.97
N ASP A 33 -1.36 1.05 -3.79
CA ASP A 33 -2.03 0.36 -4.89
C ASP A 33 -3.51 0.17 -4.58
N THR A 34 -4.35 0.70 -5.47
CA THR A 34 -5.81 0.54 -5.36
C THR A 34 -6.25 -0.55 -6.33
N ALA A 35 -6.39 -1.76 -5.80
CA ALA A 35 -6.82 -2.93 -6.58
C ALA A 35 -7.88 -3.71 -5.81
N SER A 36 -9.10 -3.70 -6.35
CA SER A 36 -10.20 -4.57 -5.91
C SER A 36 -9.74 -6.03 -5.88
N GLY A 37 -10.07 -6.77 -4.82
CA GLY A 37 -9.66 -8.17 -4.63
C GLY A 37 -10.00 -9.14 -5.78
N LYS A 38 -10.82 -8.74 -6.75
CA LYS A 38 -11.09 -9.48 -8.00
C LYS A 38 -10.05 -9.29 -9.09
N ASN A 39 -9.29 -8.19 -9.08
CA ASN A 39 -8.27 -7.90 -10.09
C ASN A 39 -6.90 -8.17 -9.47
N ALA A 40 -6.33 -9.33 -9.79
CA ALA A 40 -4.98 -9.74 -9.37
C ALA A 40 -3.85 -8.96 -10.08
N GLN A 41 -4.18 -7.96 -10.89
CA GLN A 41 -3.17 -7.12 -11.56
C GLN A 41 -2.68 -6.07 -10.58
N GLN A 42 -1.64 -6.43 -9.80
CA GLN A 42 -0.79 -5.47 -9.09
C GLN A 42 -0.08 -4.60 -10.14
N ALA A 43 -0.55 -3.38 -10.30
CA ALA A 43 0.13 -2.37 -11.12
C ALA A 43 1.15 -1.59 -10.28
N GLY A 44 0.89 -1.40 -8.98
CA GLY A 44 1.74 -0.64 -8.06
C GLY A 44 3.01 -1.35 -7.59
N LEU A 45 3.26 -2.60 -8.00
CA LEU A 45 4.48 -3.35 -7.66
C LEU A 45 5.12 -3.95 -8.92
N LYS A 46 5.33 -3.11 -9.93
CA LYS A 46 6.16 -3.45 -11.10
C LYS A 46 7.38 -2.55 -11.08
N GLU A 47 8.43 -3.03 -10.42
CA GLU A 47 9.81 -2.64 -10.72
C GLU A 47 10.46 -3.74 -11.57
#